data_AF-A0A2Z4IGI7-F1
#
_entry.id   AF-A0A2Z4IGI7-F1
#
_cell.length_a   1.000
_cell.length_b   1.000
_cell.length_c   1.000
_cell.angle_alpha   90.00
_cell.angle_beta   90.00
_cell.angle_gamma   90.00
#
_symmetry.space_group_name_H-M   'P 1'
#
loop_
_entity.id
_entity.type
_entity.pdbx_description
1 polymer ?
#
loop_
_entity_poly.entity_id
_entity_poly.type
_entity_poly.pdbx_seq_one_letter_code
_entity_poly.pdbx_strand_id
1 'polypeptide(L)'
;MGHWSNVQRVFVFALVVGLGTACQDHGQEPIDSETSTDKSPMEANDGTLVFASVDAYDGFFEKEDRPELPEFNTLARVLDAKNKKGAVLSRLSDQGKACLEEYDGSKLLDILDEDGTVIIGENLFCLDFENRIVAVTDNFSIRDRVIRGDYDATEVKLFSFDDDVLSLLEEGAEASVNARTMLFCSDRKADGERISIVKNYNSGDGEFRFKGQLVYQKAGIYFSLMTEMKHMKKSSSGVYFSHKTNMELNCYYKIKKRCKDGELDGYREYAVETNGLTIRLYESTRGLAKTLLMTEYKFQLVDGSFSAPRFDEIRDGY
;
A
#
# COMPACT_ATOMS: atom_id res chain seq x y z
N MET A 1 8.28 -20.46 55.95
CA MET A 1 7.05 -20.89 55.25
C MET A 1 6.81 -19.88 54.14
N GLY A 2 6.85 -20.15 52.85
CA GLY A 2 7.11 -21.39 52.14
C GLY A 2 7.75 -21.07 50.77
N HIS A 3 8.56 -22.01 50.31
CA HIS A 3 9.13 -22.09 48.96
C HIS A 3 8.04 -22.20 47.91
N TRP A 4 8.18 -21.51 46.78
CA TRP A 4 7.67 -21.97 45.48
C TRP A 4 8.77 -21.87 44.43
N SER A 5 8.84 -22.94 43.64
CA SER A 5 9.99 -23.45 42.92
C SER A 5 10.08 -22.95 41.48
N ASN A 6 11.32 -22.73 41.04
CA ASN A 6 11.74 -22.70 39.65
C ASN A 6 11.37 -24.01 38.92
N VAL A 7 10.73 -23.90 37.76
CA VAL A 7 10.55 -25.01 36.81
C VAL A 7 11.40 -24.71 35.58
N GLN A 8 12.58 -25.33 35.51
CA GLN A 8 13.37 -25.44 34.28
C GLN A 8 12.72 -26.49 33.37
N ARG A 9 12.34 -26.10 32.16
CA ARG A 9 11.96 -27.03 31.09
C ARG A 9 13.22 -27.40 30.31
N VAL A 10 13.66 -28.63 30.46
CA VAL A 10 14.67 -29.29 29.63
C VAL A 10 13.97 -29.74 28.35
N PHE A 11 14.37 -29.21 27.20
CA PHE A 11 13.99 -29.75 25.89
C PHE A 11 15.03 -30.79 25.46
N VAL A 12 14.58 -32.04 25.32
CA VAL A 12 15.35 -33.13 24.73
C VAL A 12 15.10 -33.12 23.22
N PHE A 13 16.13 -32.78 22.44
CA PHE A 13 16.14 -32.98 21.00
C PHE A 13 16.46 -34.45 20.71
N ALA A 14 15.48 -35.20 20.20
CA ALA A 14 15.69 -36.51 19.61
C ALA A 14 16.01 -36.32 18.11
N LEU A 15 17.26 -36.58 17.75
CA LEU A 15 17.77 -36.60 16.38
C LEU A 15 17.40 -37.94 15.75
N VAL A 16 16.42 -37.96 14.85
CA VAL A 16 16.10 -39.15 14.04
C VAL A 16 16.86 -39.03 12.72
N VAL A 17 17.93 -39.82 12.60
CA VAL A 17 18.66 -40.04 11.35
C VAL A 17 17.89 -41.09 10.54
N GLY A 18 17.15 -40.62 9.52
CA GLY A 18 16.56 -41.48 8.51
C GLY A 18 17.46 -41.56 7.29
N LEU A 19 18.22 -42.65 7.18
CA LEU A 19 18.87 -43.07 5.94
C LEU A 19 17.79 -43.66 5.01
N GLY A 20 17.48 -42.93 3.94
CA GLY A 20 16.61 -43.37 2.86
C GLY A 20 17.30 -43.17 1.51
N THR A 21 17.84 -44.27 0.97
CA THR A 21 18.28 -44.39 -0.42
C THR A 21 17.09 -44.57 -1.35
N ALA A 22 16.95 -43.75 -2.39
CA ALA A 22 16.13 -44.06 -3.55
C ALA A 22 16.72 -43.43 -4.82
N CYS A 23 17.02 -44.30 -5.79
CA CYS A 23 17.38 -43.98 -7.17
C CYS A 23 16.18 -43.41 -7.94
N GLN A 24 16.45 -42.49 -8.87
CA GLN A 24 15.75 -42.24 -10.14
C GLN A 24 16.26 -40.89 -10.67
N ASP A 25 16.41 -40.57 -11.95
CA ASP A 25 16.42 -41.28 -13.23
C ASP A 25 17.03 -40.24 -14.18
N HIS A 26 17.88 -40.63 -15.12
CA HIS A 26 18.51 -39.69 -16.06
C HIS A 26 17.51 -39.34 -17.17
N GLY A 27 16.63 -38.36 -16.90
CA GLY A 27 15.83 -37.69 -17.92
C GLY A 27 16.55 -36.43 -18.39
N GLN A 28 17.16 -36.48 -19.57
CA GLN A 28 17.56 -35.28 -20.31
C GLN A 28 16.29 -34.50 -20.66
N GLU A 29 16.10 -33.36 -20.01
CA GLU A 29 15.13 -32.35 -20.45
C GLU A 29 15.58 -31.80 -21.82
N PRO A 30 14.66 -31.60 -22.77
CA PRO A 30 14.96 -30.88 -23.99
C PRO A 30 15.36 -29.45 -23.61
N ILE A 31 16.54 -29.03 -24.09
CA ILE A 31 16.97 -27.64 -24.04
C ILE A 31 16.11 -26.90 -25.06
N ASP A 32 14.95 -26.44 -24.62
CA ASP A 32 14.19 -25.43 -25.35
C ASP A 32 14.99 -24.14 -25.28
N SER A 33 15.76 -23.87 -26.35
CA SER A 33 16.34 -22.56 -26.57
C SER A 33 15.22 -21.61 -26.99
N GLU A 34 14.38 -21.24 -26.03
CA GLU A 34 13.61 -20.02 -26.17
C GLU A 34 14.62 -18.89 -26.20
N THR A 35 14.89 -18.37 -27.39
CA THR A 35 15.31 -16.99 -27.57
C THR A 35 14.20 -16.11 -27.01
N SER A 36 14.13 -15.98 -25.69
CA SER A 36 13.36 -14.97 -25.01
C SER A 36 14.00 -13.64 -25.42
N THR A 37 13.43 -12.99 -26.43
CA THR A 37 13.56 -11.53 -26.52
C THR A 37 13.12 -11.01 -25.17
N ASP A 38 14.12 -10.60 -24.38
CA ASP A 38 14.00 -10.05 -23.04
C ASP A 38 13.24 -8.73 -23.17
N LYS A 39 11.92 -8.83 -23.36
CA LYS A 39 11.03 -7.69 -23.40
C LYS A 39 11.08 -7.10 -22.00
N SER A 40 11.43 -5.81 -21.94
CA SER A 40 11.41 -5.05 -20.69
C SER A 40 10.10 -5.35 -19.95
N PRO A 41 10.12 -5.61 -18.63
CA PRO A 41 8.91 -5.92 -17.87
C PRO A 41 7.91 -4.74 -17.86
N MET A 42 8.40 -3.54 -18.18
CA MET A 42 7.62 -2.32 -18.28
C MET A 42 8.08 -1.43 -19.45
N GLU A 43 7.14 -0.79 -20.14
CA GLU A 43 7.39 0.20 -21.19
C GLU A 43 6.31 1.29 -21.19
N ALA A 44 6.57 2.44 -21.80
CA ALA A 44 5.55 3.46 -22.03
C ALA A 44 5.04 3.34 -23.47
N ASN A 45 3.72 3.20 -23.63
CA ASN A 45 3.06 3.13 -24.94
C ASN A 45 1.98 4.21 -25.03
N ASP A 46 2.07 5.08 -26.04
CA ASP A 46 1.15 6.21 -26.25
C ASP A 46 0.92 7.08 -25.00
N GLY A 47 1.95 7.22 -24.15
CA GLY A 47 1.89 8.02 -22.92
C GLY A 47 1.33 7.29 -21.69
N THR A 48 0.92 6.04 -21.83
CA THR A 48 0.46 5.17 -20.73
C THR A 48 1.52 4.13 -20.40
N LEU A 49 1.75 3.87 -19.10
CA LEU A 49 2.65 2.82 -18.66
C LEU A 49 2.02 1.44 -18.88
N VAL A 50 2.80 0.52 -19.44
CA VAL A 50 2.42 -0.86 -19.75
C VAL A 50 3.29 -1.81 -18.94
N PHE A 51 2.65 -2.69 -18.17
CA PHE A 51 3.26 -3.85 -17.56
C PHE A 51 2.95 -5.09 -18.40
N ALA A 52 3.98 -5.87 -18.74
CA ALA A 52 3.81 -7.03 -19.63
C ALA A 52 2.88 -8.12 -19.06
N SER A 53 2.76 -8.21 -17.73
CA SER A 53 1.92 -9.17 -17.03
C SER A 53 1.56 -8.68 -15.62
N VAL A 54 0.64 -9.37 -14.95
CA VAL A 54 0.37 -9.15 -13.52
C VAL A 54 1.61 -9.43 -12.67
N ASP A 55 2.41 -10.44 -13.01
CA ASP A 55 3.66 -10.73 -12.29
C ASP A 55 4.68 -9.57 -12.40
N ALA A 56 4.78 -8.93 -13.57
CA ALA A 56 5.63 -7.76 -13.75
C ALA A 56 5.15 -6.57 -12.90
N TYR A 57 3.83 -6.42 -12.78
CA TYR A 57 3.19 -5.41 -11.93
C TYR A 57 3.42 -5.70 -10.43
N ASP A 58 3.21 -6.94 -9.99
CA ASP A 58 3.51 -7.39 -8.61
C ASP A 58 4.99 -7.14 -8.27
N GLY A 59 5.90 -7.53 -9.17
CA GLY A 59 7.34 -7.36 -8.99
C GLY A 59 7.80 -5.90 -8.89
N PHE A 60 7.04 -4.94 -9.43
CA PHE A 60 7.32 -3.51 -9.24
C PHE A 60 7.10 -3.05 -7.80
N PHE A 61 6.06 -3.54 -7.13
CA PHE A 61 5.76 -3.16 -5.75
C PHE A 61 6.63 -3.88 -4.72
N GLU A 62 7.07 -5.11 -5.00
CA GLU A 62 7.88 -5.92 -4.07
C GLU A 62 9.32 -5.40 -3.89
N LYS A 63 9.83 -4.59 -4.81
CA LYS A 63 11.15 -3.95 -4.70
C LYS A 63 11.12 -2.83 -3.64
N GLU A 64 12.08 -2.85 -2.71
CA GLU A 64 12.22 -1.79 -1.71
C GLU A 64 12.55 -0.44 -2.37
N ASP A 65 13.46 -0.45 -3.35
CA ASP A 65 13.78 0.72 -4.15
C ASP A 65 12.74 0.94 -5.25
N ARG A 66 12.44 2.21 -5.54
CA ARG A 66 11.57 2.58 -6.67
C ARG A 66 12.28 2.23 -7.98
N PRO A 67 11.72 1.33 -8.80
CA PRO A 67 12.29 1.03 -10.11
C PRO A 67 12.32 2.30 -10.96
N GLU A 68 13.35 2.44 -11.81
CA GLU A 68 13.36 3.49 -12.82
C GLU A 68 12.19 3.26 -13.79
N LEU A 69 11.31 4.25 -13.87
CA LEU A 69 10.19 4.24 -14.80
C LEU A 69 10.64 4.81 -16.15
N PRO A 70 10.07 4.33 -17.27
CA PRO A 70 10.25 4.98 -18.55
C PRO A 70 9.73 6.43 -18.50
N GLU A 71 10.15 7.27 -19.44
CA GLU A 71 9.71 8.66 -19.46
C GLU A 71 8.26 8.78 -19.98
N PHE A 72 7.32 9.17 -19.11
CA PHE A 72 5.95 9.53 -19.47
C PHE A 72 5.37 10.58 -18.50
N ASN A 73 4.17 11.10 -18.81
CA ASN A 73 3.48 12.08 -17.97
C ASN A 73 2.67 11.35 -16.87
N THR A 74 3.23 11.28 -15.68
CA THR A 74 2.59 10.62 -14.53
C THR A 74 1.64 11.54 -13.80
N LEU A 75 0.65 10.97 -13.11
CA LEU A 75 -0.28 11.73 -12.27
C LEU A 75 0.44 12.43 -11.11
N ALA A 76 1.48 11.79 -10.53
CA ALA A 76 2.35 12.42 -9.53
C ALA A 76 3.02 13.71 -10.04
N ARG A 77 3.58 13.69 -11.25
CA ARG A 77 4.20 14.88 -11.87
C ARG A 77 3.18 16.00 -12.12
N VAL A 78 1.96 15.63 -12.51
CA VAL A 78 0.87 16.59 -12.73
C VAL A 78 0.47 17.27 -11.42
N LEU A 79 0.42 16.54 -10.30
CA LEU A 79 0.12 17.07 -8.98
C LEU A 79 1.22 18.01 -8.45
N ASP A 80 2.49 17.63 -8.65
CA ASP A 80 3.64 18.43 -8.23
C ASP A 80 3.79 19.73 -9.01
N ALA A 81 3.37 19.72 -10.28
CA ALA A 81 3.32 20.90 -11.13
C ALA A 81 2.19 21.84 -10.66
N LYS A 82 2.44 22.60 -9.58
CA LYS A 82 1.58 23.60 -8.91
C LYS A 82 0.81 24.60 -9.80
N ASN A 83 0.98 24.57 -11.13
CA ASN A 83 0.39 25.48 -12.10
C ASN A 83 -0.12 24.84 -13.41
N LYS A 84 -0.37 23.51 -13.50
CA LYS A 84 -0.92 22.94 -14.76
C LYS A 84 -2.25 22.22 -14.56
N LYS A 85 -3.22 22.64 -15.38
CA LYS A 85 -4.54 22.03 -15.59
C LYS A 85 -4.35 20.65 -16.25
N GLY A 86 -3.98 19.64 -15.46
CA GLY A 86 -4.07 18.24 -15.92
C GLY A 86 -5.52 17.89 -16.25
N ALA A 87 -5.73 17.06 -17.27
CA ALA A 87 -7.06 16.67 -17.72
C ALA A 87 -7.89 16.07 -16.56
N VAL A 88 -7.29 15.17 -15.76
CA VAL A 88 -7.92 14.62 -14.54
C VAL A 88 -8.23 15.69 -13.51
N LEU A 89 -7.26 16.50 -13.11
CA LEU A 89 -7.46 17.54 -12.08
C LEU A 89 -8.53 18.56 -12.43
N SER A 90 -8.75 18.82 -13.72
CA SER A 90 -9.80 19.72 -14.19
C SER A 90 -11.20 19.13 -14.10
N ARG A 91 -11.32 17.80 -14.06
CA ARG A 91 -12.60 17.06 -14.00
C ARG A 91 -13.00 16.70 -12.58
N LEU A 92 -12.03 16.55 -11.67
CA LEU A 92 -12.30 16.20 -10.27
C LEU A 92 -12.98 17.35 -9.53
N SER A 93 -14.02 17.01 -8.77
CA SER A 93 -14.58 17.89 -7.74
C SER A 93 -13.59 18.04 -6.58
N ASP A 94 -13.92 18.85 -5.57
CA ASP A 94 -13.10 18.94 -4.36
C ASP A 94 -13.04 17.59 -3.62
N GLN A 95 -14.06 16.75 -3.75
CA GLN A 95 -14.08 15.40 -3.20
C GLN A 95 -13.10 14.49 -3.95
N GLY A 96 -13.14 14.49 -5.29
CA GLY A 96 -12.20 13.70 -6.10
C GLY A 96 -10.75 14.13 -5.87
N LYS A 97 -10.49 15.44 -5.73
CA LYS A 97 -9.16 15.96 -5.39
C LYS A 97 -8.71 15.50 -4.00
N ALA A 98 -9.58 15.60 -3.00
CA ALA A 98 -9.28 15.12 -1.66
C ALA A 98 -8.97 13.61 -1.67
N CYS A 99 -9.72 12.82 -2.44
CA CYS A 99 -9.43 11.39 -2.61
C CYS A 99 -8.08 11.16 -3.27
N LEU A 100 -7.69 11.95 -4.27
CA LEU A 100 -6.41 11.82 -4.95
C LEU A 100 -5.24 12.22 -4.04
N GLU A 101 -5.40 13.28 -3.24
CA GLU A 101 -4.41 13.74 -2.25
C GLU A 101 -4.10 12.68 -1.19
N GLU A 102 -5.02 11.77 -0.88
CA GLU A 102 -4.75 10.63 0.00
C GLU A 102 -3.59 9.77 -0.55
N TYR A 103 -3.45 9.66 -1.86
CA TYR A 103 -2.42 8.85 -2.51
C TYR A 103 -1.10 9.60 -2.77
N ASP A 104 -0.95 10.83 -2.26
CA ASP A 104 0.28 11.60 -2.46
C ASP A 104 1.53 10.82 -2.00
N GLY A 105 2.59 10.94 -2.81
CA GLY A 105 3.85 10.21 -2.64
C GLY A 105 3.77 8.68 -2.76
N SER A 106 2.64 8.08 -3.14
CA SER A 106 2.53 6.63 -3.35
C SER A 106 3.13 6.18 -4.68
N LYS A 107 3.56 4.91 -4.74
CA LYS A 107 3.96 4.25 -5.99
C LYS A 107 2.82 4.19 -7.01
N LEU A 108 1.55 4.23 -6.57
CA LEU A 108 0.39 4.26 -7.47
C LEU A 108 0.39 5.50 -8.37
N LEU A 109 0.61 6.69 -7.80
CA LEU A 109 0.56 7.92 -8.60
C LEU A 109 1.76 8.06 -9.56
N ASP A 110 2.84 7.32 -9.30
CA ASP A 110 4.00 7.25 -10.19
C ASP A 110 3.71 6.42 -11.45
N ILE A 111 2.82 5.43 -11.39
CA ILE A 111 2.54 4.50 -12.50
C ILE A 111 1.33 4.89 -13.35
N LEU A 112 0.43 5.71 -12.81
CA LEU A 112 -0.73 6.20 -13.54
C LEU A 112 -0.31 7.36 -14.46
N ASP A 113 -0.82 7.35 -15.69
CA ASP A 113 -0.68 8.51 -16.57
C ASP A 113 -1.54 9.71 -16.10
N GLU A 114 -1.45 10.82 -16.83
CA GLU A 114 -2.20 12.05 -16.53
C GLU A 114 -3.73 11.91 -16.61
N ASP A 115 -4.22 10.82 -17.20
CA ASP A 115 -5.64 10.45 -17.29
C ASP A 115 -6.06 9.45 -16.19
N GLY A 116 -5.13 9.03 -15.31
CA GLY A 116 -5.41 8.06 -14.26
C GLY A 116 -5.45 6.62 -14.77
N THR A 117 -4.73 6.32 -15.87
CA THR A 117 -4.74 5.00 -16.50
C THR A 117 -3.39 4.28 -16.46
N VAL A 118 -3.44 2.96 -16.50
CA VAL A 118 -2.29 2.05 -16.60
C VAL A 118 -2.71 0.79 -17.35
N ILE A 119 -1.79 0.14 -18.06
CA ILE A 119 -2.03 -1.11 -18.77
C ILE A 119 -1.29 -2.24 -18.04
N ILE A 120 -2.00 -3.32 -17.70
CA ILE A 120 -1.42 -4.49 -17.04
C ILE A 120 -1.83 -5.74 -17.82
N GLY A 121 -0.86 -6.40 -18.43
CA GLY A 121 -1.10 -7.47 -19.40
C GLY A 121 -1.90 -6.93 -20.59
N GLU A 122 -3.06 -7.53 -20.85
CA GLU A 122 -3.93 -7.17 -21.99
C GLU A 122 -5.00 -6.14 -21.63
N ASN A 123 -5.07 -5.70 -20.37
CA ASN A 123 -6.15 -4.86 -19.87
C ASN A 123 -5.69 -3.42 -19.60
N LEU A 124 -6.51 -2.46 -20.03
CA LEU A 124 -6.47 -1.07 -19.61
C LEU A 124 -7.25 -0.89 -18.31
N PHE A 125 -6.61 -0.30 -17.31
CA PHE A 125 -7.22 0.08 -16.04
C PHE A 125 -7.33 1.60 -15.97
N CYS A 126 -8.52 2.12 -15.69
CA CYS A 126 -8.78 3.54 -15.47
C CYS A 126 -9.31 3.73 -14.06
N LEU A 127 -8.58 4.50 -13.25
CA LEU A 127 -8.92 4.78 -11.85
C LEU A 127 -9.70 6.09 -11.77
N ASP A 128 -10.99 5.97 -11.48
CA ASP A 128 -11.89 7.10 -11.29
C ASP A 128 -11.90 7.47 -9.80
N PHE A 129 -11.08 8.45 -9.42
CA PHE A 129 -10.99 8.95 -8.05
C PHE A 129 -12.23 9.75 -7.60
N GLU A 130 -13.07 10.22 -8.53
CA GLU A 130 -14.33 10.90 -8.20
C GLU A 130 -15.34 9.89 -7.66
N ASN A 131 -15.53 8.80 -8.39
CA ASN A 131 -16.51 7.76 -8.05
C ASN A 131 -15.92 6.60 -7.23
N ARG A 132 -14.59 6.57 -7.03
CA ARG A 132 -13.83 5.52 -6.35
C ARG A 132 -14.05 4.14 -6.97
N ILE A 133 -13.96 4.08 -8.30
CA ILE A 133 -14.13 2.85 -9.09
C ILE A 133 -12.95 2.62 -10.02
N VAL A 134 -12.70 1.36 -10.34
CA VAL A 134 -11.76 0.93 -11.38
C VAL A 134 -12.56 0.42 -12.57
N ALA A 135 -12.40 1.09 -13.71
CA ALA A 135 -12.92 0.62 -14.99
C ALA A 135 -11.83 -0.18 -15.72
N VAL A 136 -12.18 -1.38 -16.18
CA VAL A 136 -11.25 -2.30 -16.85
C VAL A 136 -11.80 -2.69 -18.22
N THR A 137 -10.97 -2.65 -19.25
CA THR A 137 -11.32 -3.12 -20.60
C THR A 137 -10.09 -3.63 -21.35
N ASP A 138 -10.28 -4.60 -22.23
CA ASP A 138 -9.30 -5.06 -23.22
C ASP A 138 -9.48 -4.35 -24.58
N ASN A 139 -10.54 -3.56 -24.74
CA ASN A 139 -10.83 -2.81 -25.96
C ASN A 139 -10.26 -1.39 -25.89
N PHE A 140 -9.00 -1.22 -26.28
CA PHE A 140 -8.33 0.08 -26.28
C PHE A 140 -8.99 1.16 -27.14
N SER A 141 -9.85 0.78 -28.11
CA SER A 141 -10.55 1.75 -28.96
C SER A 141 -11.58 2.60 -28.20
N ILE A 142 -12.01 2.16 -27.02
CA ILE A 142 -12.95 2.91 -26.16
C ILE A 142 -12.25 3.69 -25.04
N ARG A 143 -10.90 3.77 -25.01
CA ARG A 143 -10.11 4.49 -23.99
C ARG A 143 -10.66 5.88 -23.69
N ASP A 144 -10.90 6.68 -24.74
CA ASP A 144 -11.42 8.06 -24.60
C ASP A 144 -12.82 8.13 -23.97
N ARG A 145 -13.65 7.09 -24.13
CA ARG A 145 -14.97 7.02 -23.50
C ARG A 145 -14.81 6.71 -22.01
N VAL A 146 -13.99 5.72 -21.69
CA VAL A 146 -13.68 5.32 -20.30
C VAL A 146 -13.09 6.50 -19.51
N ILE A 147 -12.12 7.22 -20.07
CA ILE A 147 -11.50 8.40 -19.45
C ILE A 147 -12.49 9.54 -19.19
N ARG A 148 -13.58 9.62 -19.96
CA ARG A 148 -14.66 10.61 -19.77
C ARG A 148 -15.74 10.14 -18.78
N GLY A 149 -15.62 8.95 -18.22
CA GLY A 149 -16.63 8.38 -17.33
C GLY A 149 -17.83 7.75 -18.04
N ASP A 150 -17.74 7.50 -19.36
CA ASP A 150 -18.75 6.79 -20.12
C ASP A 150 -18.45 5.29 -20.08
N TYR A 151 -19.08 4.61 -19.11
CA TYR A 151 -18.88 3.19 -18.81
C TYR A 151 -20.01 2.29 -19.32
N ASP A 152 -20.90 2.79 -20.20
CA ASP A 152 -22.08 2.05 -20.65
C ASP A 152 -21.76 0.93 -21.66
N ALA A 153 -20.50 0.82 -22.09
CA ALA A 153 -20.05 -0.23 -22.99
C ALA A 153 -19.97 -1.59 -22.26
N THR A 154 -20.46 -2.65 -22.91
CA THR A 154 -20.47 -4.02 -22.38
C THR A 154 -19.08 -4.60 -22.11
N GLU A 155 -18.08 -4.06 -22.79
CA GLU A 155 -16.67 -4.42 -22.70
C GLU A 155 -15.96 -3.73 -21.52
N VAL A 156 -16.67 -2.88 -20.76
CA VAL A 156 -16.16 -2.20 -19.58
C VAL A 156 -16.64 -2.92 -18.33
N LYS A 157 -15.68 -3.42 -17.56
CA LYS A 157 -15.87 -4.04 -16.26
C LYS A 157 -15.66 -2.99 -15.17
N LEU A 158 -16.61 -2.86 -14.24
CA LEU A 158 -16.54 -1.89 -13.13
C LEU A 158 -16.35 -2.59 -11.79
N PHE A 159 -15.37 -2.09 -11.02
CA PHE A 159 -15.05 -2.57 -9.68
C PHE A 159 -14.93 -1.41 -8.71
N SER A 160 -15.16 -1.66 -7.42
CA SER A 160 -14.89 -0.67 -6.37
C SER A 160 -13.40 -0.57 -6.07
N PHE A 161 -12.95 0.60 -5.61
CA PHE A 161 -11.61 0.75 -5.01
C PHE A 161 -11.34 -0.19 -3.83
N ASP A 162 -12.39 -0.64 -3.15
CA ASP A 162 -12.26 -1.63 -2.09
C ASP A 162 -11.94 -3.03 -2.61
N ASP A 163 -12.24 -3.36 -3.87
CA ASP A 163 -12.09 -4.70 -4.44
C ASP A 163 -10.62 -5.03 -4.73
N ASP A 164 -10.27 -6.32 -4.76
CA ASP A 164 -8.95 -6.79 -5.21
C ASP A 164 -9.06 -7.14 -6.69
N VAL A 165 -9.04 -6.11 -7.53
CA VAL A 165 -9.44 -6.19 -8.95
C VAL A 165 -8.59 -7.18 -9.72
N LEU A 166 -7.27 -7.21 -9.46
CA LEU A 166 -6.37 -8.15 -10.12
C LEU A 166 -6.73 -9.60 -9.77
N SER A 167 -6.94 -9.89 -8.48
CA SER A 167 -7.36 -11.23 -8.06
C SER A 167 -8.73 -11.61 -8.65
N LEU A 168 -9.67 -10.67 -8.73
CA LEU A 168 -10.99 -10.91 -9.34
C LEU A 168 -10.89 -11.24 -10.83
N LEU A 169 -10.02 -10.56 -11.57
CA LEU A 169 -9.80 -10.82 -12.99
C LEU A 169 -9.09 -12.16 -13.23
N GLU A 170 -8.10 -12.52 -12.40
CA GLU A 170 -7.43 -13.83 -12.42
C GLU A 170 -8.42 -14.98 -12.19
N GLU A 171 -9.42 -14.79 -11.32
CA GLU A 171 -10.48 -15.76 -11.03
C GLU A 171 -11.56 -15.85 -12.12
N GLY A 172 -11.48 -15.02 -13.16
CA GLY A 172 -12.49 -14.95 -14.22
C GLY A 172 -13.83 -14.38 -13.73
N ALA A 173 -13.81 -13.53 -12.69
CA ALA A 173 -15.02 -12.92 -12.17
C ALA A 173 -15.68 -12.02 -13.24
N GLU A 174 -16.98 -12.24 -13.46
CA GLU A 174 -17.84 -11.36 -14.23
C GLU A 174 -18.07 -10.05 -13.45
N ALA A 175 -17.92 -8.92 -14.13
CA ALA A 175 -17.98 -7.61 -13.48
C ALA A 175 -19.39 -7.28 -12.99
N SER A 176 -19.52 -6.90 -11.73
CA SER A 176 -20.69 -6.21 -11.23
C SER A 176 -20.31 -5.49 -9.94
N VAL A 177 -20.70 -4.22 -9.81
CA VAL A 177 -20.49 -3.39 -8.60
C VAL A 177 -21.08 -4.04 -7.33
N ASN A 178 -21.88 -5.10 -7.47
CA ASN A 178 -22.48 -5.88 -6.39
C ASN A 178 -22.15 -7.39 -6.44
N ALA A 179 -21.18 -7.82 -7.25
CA ALA A 179 -20.85 -9.23 -7.40
C ALA A 179 -20.12 -9.68 -6.12
N ARG A 180 -20.81 -10.47 -5.29
CA ARG A 180 -20.15 -11.22 -4.22
C ARG A 180 -19.38 -12.36 -4.85
N THR A 181 -18.14 -12.11 -5.21
CA THR A 181 -17.22 -13.16 -5.66
C THR A 181 -16.95 -14.11 -4.49
N MET A 182 -17.31 -15.37 -4.65
CA MET A 182 -16.88 -16.42 -3.73
C MET A 182 -15.40 -16.69 -3.97
N LEU A 183 -14.55 -15.99 -3.23
CA LEU A 183 -13.10 -16.13 -3.27
C LEU A 183 -12.68 -17.57 -2.97
N PHE A 184 -11.89 -18.18 -3.86
CA PHE A 184 -11.15 -19.42 -3.59
C PHE A 184 -10.09 -19.25 -2.50
N CYS A 185 -9.75 -18.00 -2.22
CA CYS A 185 -8.90 -17.59 -1.13
C CYS A 185 -9.73 -17.42 0.16
N SER A 186 -9.60 -18.38 1.09
CA SER A 186 -10.27 -18.38 2.39
C SER A 186 -9.78 -17.29 3.36
N ASP A 187 -8.86 -16.43 2.93
CA ASP A 187 -8.39 -15.31 3.73
C ASP A 187 -9.47 -14.23 3.83
N ARG A 188 -9.76 -13.85 5.08
CA ARG A 188 -10.52 -12.64 5.41
C ARG A 188 -9.90 -11.43 4.71
N LYS A 189 -10.73 -10.46 4.36
CA LYS A 189 -10.30 -9.13 3.93
C LYS A 189 -10.12 -8.23 5.15
N ALA A 190 -8.97 -7.56 5.27
CA ALA A 190 -8.80 -6.51 6.27
C ALA A 190 -9.83 -5.40 6.04
N ASP A 191 -10.55 -5.03 7.09
CA ASP A 191 -11.64 -4.05 7.04
C ASP A 191 -11.06 -2.66 6.72
N GLY A 192 -9.86 -2.38 7.24
CA GLY A 192 -9.13 -1.16 6.93
C GLY A 192 -9.63 0.05 7.70
N GLU A 193 -10.14 -0.12 8.91
CA GLU A 193 -10.60 0.99 9.72
C GLU A 193 -9.48 2.02 9.92
N ARG A 194 -9.79 3.29 9.64
CA ARG A 194 -8.90 4.40 9.91
C ARG A 194 -8.83 4.61 11.42
N ILE A 195 -7.68 4.31 11.99
CA ILE A 195 -7.46 4.51 13.43
C ILE A 195 -6.76 5.84 13.61
N SER A 196 -7.31 6.67 14.50
CA SER A 196 -6.74 7.97 14.80
C SER A 196 -6.61 8.16 16.30
N ILE A 197 -5.50 8.77 16.68
CA ILE A 197 -5.22 9.12 18.06
C ILE A 197 -4.86 10.59 18.16
N VAL A 198 -5.37 11.23 19.21
CA VAL A 198 -5.06 12.61 19.54
C VAL A 198 -4.67 12.66 21.01
N LYS A 199 -3.51 13.23 21.31
CA LYS A 199 -2.99 13.35 22.68
C LYS A 199 -2.51 14.77 22.91
N ASN A 200 -2.89 15.35 24.04
CA ASN A 200 -2.33 16.62 24.50
C ASN A 200 -1.34 16.36 25.64
N TYR A 201 -0.27 17.14 25.72
CA TYR A 201 0.72 17.05 26.79
C TYR A 201 1.38 18.40 27.07
N ASN A 202 1.92 18.57 28.27
CA ASN A 202 2.64 19.78 28.65
C ASN A 202 4.15 19.51 28.66
N SER A 203 4.92 20.51 28.27
CA SER A 203 6.37 20.59 28.41
C SER A 203 6.72 21.98 28.94
N GLY A 204 7.98 22.22 29.34
CA GLY A 204 8.43 23.52 29.86
C GLY A 204 8.12 24.69 28.90
N ASP A 205 8.00 24.38 27.62
CA ASP A 205 7.74 25.32 26.54
C ASP A 205 6.25 25.57 26.23
N GLY A 206 5.35 24.89 26.93
CA GLY A 206 3.90 25.05 26.79
C GLY A 206 3.18 23.73 26.53
N GLU A 207 1.94 23.86 26.04
CA GLU A 207 1.07 22.72 25.75
C GLU A 207 1.22 22.31 24.28
N PHE A 208 1.29 21.00 24.05
CA PHE A 208 1.47 20.37 22.75
C PHE A 208 0.34 19.40 22.46
N ARG A 209 0.10 19.16 21.16
CA ARG A 209 -0.83 18.14 20.66
C ARG A 209 -0.13 17.29 19.63
N PHE A 210 -0.24 15.99 19.84
CA PHE A 210 0.09 14.96 18.87
C PHE A 210 -1.20 14.44 18.22
N LYS A 211 -1.16 14.26 16.90
CA LYS A 211 -2.16 13.53 16.13
C LYS A 211 -1.45 12.44 15.33
N GLY A 212 -1.76 11.19 15.62
CA GLY A 212 -1.31 10.02 14.86
C GLY A 212 -2.49 9.38 14.14
N GLN A 213 -2.28 8.90 12.93
CA GLN A 213 -3.27 8.16 12.16
C GLN A 213 -2.63 6.97 11.48
N LEU A 214 -3.35 5.86 11.43
CA LEU A 214 -3.07 4.77 10.50
C LEU A 214 -4.17 4.72 9.46
N VAL A 215 -3.77 4.61 8.21
CA VAL A 215 -4.67 4.61 7.07
C VAL A 215 -4.33 3.43 6.18
N TYR A 216 -5.32 2.56 5.97
CA TYR A 216 -5.24 1.50 4.98
C TYR A 216 -5.96 1.96 3.72
N GLN A 217 -5.20 2.20 2.66
CA GLN A 217 -5.67 2.75 1.40
C GLN A 217 -5.82 1.64 0.37
N LYS A 218 -6.85 1.76 -0.47
CA LYS A 218 -7.25 0.75 -1.44
C LYS A 218 -7.74 1.46 -2.70
N ALA A 219 -7.19 1.09 -3.85
CA ALA A 219 -7.51 1.65 -5.16
C ALA A 219 -7.71 0.54 -6.21
N GLY A 220 -8.31 -0.58 -5.80
CA GLY A 220 -8.64 -1.72 -6.67
C GLY A 220 -7.45 -2.59 -7.09
N ILE A 221 -6.44 -1.96 -7.70
CA ILE A 221 -5.18 -2.56 -8.16
C ILE A 221 -3.99 -2.24 -7.25
N TYR A 222 -4.23 -1.49 -6.17
CA TYR A 222 -3.19 -1.01 -5.27
C TYR A 222 -3.71 -0.93 -3.83
N PHE A 223 -2.87 -1.38 -2.91
CA PHE A 223 -3.14 -1.42 -1.48
C PHE A 223 -1.95 -0.88 -0.72
N SER A 224 -2.18 0.00 0.26
CA SER A 224 -1.10 0.49 1.11
C SER A 224 -1.51 0.70 2.54
N LEU A 225 -0.57 0.47 3.46
CA LEU A 225 -0.71 0.78 4.87
C LEU A 225 0.25 1.92 5.19
N MET A 226 -0.31 3.06 5.59
CA MET A 226 0.48 4.25 5.92
C MET A 226 0.19 4.76 7.32
N THR A 227 1.22 5.26 7.99
CA THR A 227 1.09 6.00 9.23
C THR A 227 1.40 7.48 9.00
N GLU A 228 0.52 8.34 9.51
CA GLU A 228 0.64 9.79 9.45
C GLU A 228 0.72 10.35 10.87
N MET A 229 1.65 11.27 11.08
CA MET A 229 1.91 11.88 12.37
C MET A 229 2.01 13.38 12.22
N LYS A 230 1.45 14.11 13.19
CA LYS A 230 1.55 15.57 13.27
C LYS A 230 1.72 16.04 14.71
N HIS A 231 2.74 16.84 14.90
CA HIS A 231 3.07 17.53 16.14
C HIS A 231 2.71 19.01 16.05
N MET A 232 2.06 19.51 17.10
CA MET A 232 1.55 20.88 17.15
C MET A 232 1.77 21.49 18.53
N LYS A 233 2.05 22.79 18.58
CA LYS A 233 2.16 23.58 19.81
C LYS A 233 0.93 24.47 19.97
N LYS A 234 0.45 24.66 21.20
CA LYS A 234 -0.65 25.56 21.52
C LYS A 234 -0.13 26.99 21.66
N SER A 235 -0.80 27.94 21.00
CA SER A 235 -0.54 29.37 21.14
C SER A 235 -1.13 29.92 22.44
N SER A 236 -0.77 31.15 22.79
CA SER A 236 -1.40 31.90 23.87
C SER A 236 -2.91 32.12 23.67
N SER A 237 -3.38 32.14 22.41
CA SER A 237 -4.81 32.19 22.07
C SER A 237 -5.52 30.83 22.15
N GLY A 238 -4.82 29.75 22.51
CA GLY A 238 -5.38 28.41 22.65
C GLY A 238 -5.47 27.60 21.35
N VAL A 239 -4.96 28.14 20.23
CA VAL A 239 -4.98 27.49 18.91
C VAL A 239 -3.72 26.63 18.72
N TYR A 240 -3.86 25.43 18.18
CA TYR A 240 -2.71 24.58 17.88
C TYR A 240 -2.15 24.91 16.49
N PHE A 241 -0.85 25.08 16.40
CA PHE A 241 -0.12 25.36 15.16
C PHE A 241 1.03 24.36 14.97
N SER A 242 1.43 24.14 13.73
CA SER A 242 2.55 23.25 13.39
C SER A 242 3.83 23.70 14.10
N HIS A 243 4.49 22.78 14.80
CA HIS A 243 5.74 23.06 15.51
C HIS A 243 6.75 21.97 15.17
N LYS A 244 7.91 22.37 14.64
CA LYS A 244 8.98 21.42 14.32
C LYS A 244 9.58 20.87 15.61
N THR A 245 9.85 19.58 15.63
CA THR A 245 10.56 18.89 16.72
C THR A 245 11.32 17.71 16.13
N ASN A 246 12.26 17.15 16.89
CA ASN A 246 12.84 15.86 16.55
C ASN A 246 11.84 14.77 16.93
N MET A 247 11.36 14.05 15.91
CA MET A 247 10.44 12.93 16.06
C MET A 247 11.18 11.63 15.80
N GLU A 248 11.05 10.69 16.73
CA GLU A 248 11.44 9.30 16.52
C GLU A 248 10.18 8.45 16.39
N LEU A 249 10.15 7.60 15.36
CA LEU A 249 9.10 6.64 15.12
C LEU A 249 9.71 5.26 14.88
N ASN A 250 9.32 4.33 15.73
CA ASN A 250 9.65 2.92 15.67
C ASN A 250 8.40 2.16 15.24
N CYS A 251 8.46 1.45 14.12
CA CYS A 251 7.35 0.67 13.59
C CYS A 251 7.72 -0.81 13.61
N TYR A 252 7.01 -1.60 14.40
CA TYR A 252 7.04 -3.05 14.32
C TYR A 252 5.80 -3.52 13.60
N TYR A 253 5.94 -4.26 12.51
CA TYR A 253 4.81 -4.74 11.74
C TYR A 253 4.87 -6.23 11.53
N LYS A 254 3.69 -6.83 11.36
CA LYS A 254 3.48 -8.20 10.95
C LYS A 254 2.26 -8.28 10.04
N ILE A 255 2.49 -8.59 8.79
CA ILE A 255 1.52 -8.41 7.70
C ILE A 255 1.34 -9.73 6.97
N LYS A 256 0.09 -10.17 6.80
CA LYS A 256 -0.26 -11.28 5.90
C LYS A 256 -0.95 -10.70 4.67
N LYS A 257 -0.34 -10.85 3.49
CA LYS A 257 -1.01 -10.53 2.22
C LYS A 257 -2.14 -11.53 1.98
N ARG A 258 -3.23 -11.12 1.32
CA ARG A 258 -4.27 -12.06 0.91
C ARG A 258 -3.73 -12.99 -0.16
N CYS A 259 -4.10 -14.27 -0.05
CA CYS A 259 -3.93 -15.26 -1.13
C CYS A 259 -2.47 -15.53 -1.50
N LYS A 260 -1.54 -15.16 -0.61
CA LYS A 260 -0.12 -15.48 -0.71
C LYS A 260 0.30 -16.09 0.62
N ASP A 261 1.09 -17.14 0.54
CA ASP A 261 1.61 -17.79 1.72
C ASP A 261 2.70 -16.93 2.39
N GLY A 262 2.79 -17.08 3.71
CA GLY A 262 3.77 -16.37 4.53
C GLY A 262 3.24 -15.10 5.20
N GLU A 263 3.98 -14.67 6.21
CA GLU A 263 3.77 -13.40 6.91
C GLU A 263 5.06 -12.59 6.75
N LEU A 264 4.93 -11.30 6.47
CA LEU A 264 6.01 -10.35 6.45
C LEU A 264 6.06 -9.65 7.81
N ASP A 265 7.11 -9.89 8.58
CA ASP A 265 7.41 -9.11 9.78
C ASP A 265 8.62 -8.21 9.59
N GLY A 266 8.68 -7.12 10.36
CA GLY A 266 9.80 -6.20 10.27
C GLY A 266 9.77 -5.10 11.31
N TYR A 267 10.89 -4.40 11.36
CA TYR A 267 11.11 -3.23 12.20
C TYR A 267 11.68 -2.11 11.34
N ARG A 268 11.13 -0.90 11.49
CA ARG A 268 11.65 0.31 10.85
C ARG A 268 11.74 1.44 11.87
N GLU A 269 12.83 2.19 11.79
CA GLU A 269 13.09 3.33 12.66
C GLU A 269 13.29 4.57 11.81
N TYR A 270 12.69 5.67 12.26
CA TYR A 270 12.71 6.95 11.58
C TYR A 270 13.00 8.04 12.59
N ALA A 271 14.00 8.87 12.31
CA ALA A 271 14.31 10.07 13.09
C ALA A 271 14.32 11.27 12.15
N VAL A 272 13.45 12.24 12.39
CA VAL A 272 13.26 13.41 11.51
C VAL A 272 13.04 14.69 12.30
N GLU A 273 13.59 15.80 11.82
CA GLU A 273 13.35 17.14 12.37
C GLU A 273 12.23 17.85 11.60
N THR A 274 10.99 17.59 11.98
CA THR A 274 9.79 18.12 11.29
C THR A 274 8.60 18.16 12.25
N ASN A 275 7.50 18.77 11.83
CA ASN A 275 6.24 18.78 12.58
C ASN A 275 5.28 17.67 12.12
N GLY A 276 5.64 16.89 11.11
CA GLY A 276 4.83 15.78 10.64
C GLY A 276 5.61 14.79 9.79
N LEU A 277 5.15 13.55 9.80
CA LEU A 277 5.82 12.42 9.19
C LEU A 277 4.75 11.50 8.60
N THR A 278 4.89 11.16 7.32
CA THR A 278 4.04 10.18 6.64
C THR A 278 4.93 9.05 6.15
N ILE A 279 4.57 7.81 6.49
CA ILE A 279 5.36 6.63 6.16
C ILE A 279 4.44 5.56 5.61
N ARG A 280 4.82 5.00 4.45
CA ARG A 280 4.19 3.81 3.88
C ARG A 280 4.98 2.59 4.33
N LEU A 281 4.34 1.74 5.13
CA LEU A 281 4.92 0.51 5.66
C LEU A 281 4.64 -0.69 4.75
N TYR A 282 3.60 -0.56 3.92
CA TYR A 282 3.18 -1.57 2.97
C TYR A 282 2.67 -0.88 1.72
N GLU A 283 3.12 -1.33 0.55
CA GLU A 283 2.57 -1.02 -0.76
C GLU A 283 2.59 -2.32 -1.57
N SER A 284 1.44 -2.74 -2.10
CA SER A 284 1.34 -3.98 -2.88
C SER A 284 0.11 -3.93 -3.78
N THR A 285 0.10 -4.85 -4.73
CA THR A 285 -1.02 -5.15 -5.64
C THR A 285 -2.16 -5.94 -5.00
N ARG A 286 -1.90 -6.57 -3.84
CA ARG A 286 -2.85 -7.43 -3.12
C ARG A 286 -3.24 -6.83 -1.78
N GLY A 287 -4.49 -7.06 -1.40
CA GLY A 287 -5.00 -6.63 -0.10
C GLY A 287 -4.34 -7.36 1.07
N LEU A 288 -4.63 -6.90 2.29
CA LEU A 288 -4.20 -7.54 3.54
C LEU A 288 -5.25 -8.54 4.05
N ALA A 289 -4.77 -9.71 4.46
CA ALA A 289 -5.54 -10.71 5.18
C ALA A 289 -5.50 -10.44 6.69
N LYS A 290 -4.31 -10.08 7.17
CA LYS A 290 -4.06 -9.73 8.56
C LYS A 290 -3.02 -8.63 8.63
N THR A 291 -3.17 -7.73 9.60
CA THR A 291 -2.13 -6.76 9.93
C THR A 291 -2.03 -6.62 11.43
N LEU A 292 -0.81 -6.59 11.92
CA LEU A 292 -0.46 -6.15 13.25
C LEU A 292 0.59 -5.07 13.06
N LEU A 293 0.31 -3.88 13.55
CA LEU A 293 1.25 -2.78 13.55
C LEU A 293 1.33 -2.23 14.96
N MET A 294 2.55 -2.17 15.49
CA MET A 294 2.85 -1.48 16.73
C MET A 294 3.73 -0.28 16.39
N THR A 295 3.22 0.92 16.65
CA THR A 295 3.96 2.16 16.47
C THR A 295 4.36 2.71 17.82
N GLU A 296 5.65 2.88 18.03
CA GLU A 296 6.21 3.61 19.15
C GLU A 296 6.70 4.98 18.66
N TYR A 297 6.24 6.05 19.28
CA TYR A 297 6.67 7.40 18.92
C TYR A 297 7.17 8.20 20.11
N LYS A 298 8.19 9.02 19.84
CA LYS A 298 8.85 9.91 20.80
C LYS A 298 9.08 11.28 20.17
N PHE A 299 9.05 12.32 20.99
CA PHE A 299 9.33 13.69 20.58
C PHE A 299 10.40 14.26 21.48
N GLN A 300 11.36 14.99 20.91
CA GLN A 300 12.34 15.69 21.71
C GLN A 300 11.69 16.92 22.38
N LEU A 301 11.88 16.99 23.69
CA LEU A 301 11.54 18.09 24.56
C LEU A 301 12.66 19.12 24.55
N VAL A 302 12.38 20.30 25.08
CA VAL A 302 13.28 21.47 24.97
C VAL A 302 14.53 21.34 25.84
N ASP A 303 14.45 20.56 26.90
CA ASP A 303 15.61 20.17 27.71
C ASP A 303 16.52 19.13 27.01
N GLY A 304 16.19 18.76 25.77
CA GLY A 304 16.90 17.77 24.97
C GLY A 304 16.50 16.33 25.27
N SER A 305 15.66 16.08 26.30
CA SER A 305 15.13 14.75 26.62
C SER A 305 14.03 14.34 25.66
N PHE A 306 13.65 13.06 25.64
CA PHE A 306 12.49 12.59 24.87
C PHE A 306 11.27 12.41 25.76
N SER A 307 10.09 12.69 25.21
CA SER A 307 8.83 12.29 25.83
C SER A 307 8.80 10.79 26.07
N ALA A 308 8.12 10.34 27.13
CA ALA A 308 7.91 8.91 27.35
C ALA A 308 7.32 8.25 26.09
N PRO A 309 7.85 7.09 25.67
CA PRO A 309 7.36 6.41 24.49
C PRO A 309 5.89 6.08 24.64
N ARG A 310 5.17 6.20 23.54
CA ARG A 310 3.77 5.86 23.44
C ARG A 310 3.62 4.80 22.36
N PHE A 311 2.84 3.78 22.68
CA PHE A 311 2.62 2.63 21.82
C PHE A 311 1.17 2.63 21.39
N ASP A 312 0.95 2.53 20.09
CA ASP A 312 -0.35 2.17 19.55
C ASP A 312 -0.22 0.84 18.82
N GLU A 313 -1.17 -0.04 19.10
CA GLU A 313 -1.30 -1.33 18.43
C GLU A 313 -2.55 -1.29 17.56
N ILE A 314 -2.36 -1.65 16.30
CA ILE A 314 -3.44 -1.80 15.35
C ILE A 314 -3.39 -3.22 14.84
N ARG A 315 -4.52 -3.91 15.01
CA ARG A 315 -4.65 -5.32 14.72
C ARG A 315 -5.93 -5.56 13.94
N ASP A 316 -5.80 -6.18 12.78
CA ASP A 316 -6.91 -6.67 11.97
C ASP A 316 -6.64 -8.10 11.54
N GLY A 317 -7.64 -8.96 11.64
CA GLY A 317 -7.58 -10.37 11.27
C GLY A 317 -6.71 -11.28 12.16
N TYR A 318 -5.90 -10.73 13.07
CA TYR A 318 -5.25 -11.50 14.13
C TYR A 318 -6.21 -11.69 15.29
#